data_AF-A0A8S3Q192-F1
#
_entry.id   AF-A0A8S3Q192-F1
#
_cell.length_a   1.000
_cell.length_b   1.000
_cell.length_c   1.000
_cell.angle_alpha   90.00
_cell.angle_beta   90.00
_cell.angle_gamma   90.00
#
_symmetry.space_group_name_H-M   'P 1'
#
loop_
_entity.id
_entity.type
_entity.pdbx_description
1 polymer ?
#
loop_
_entity_poly.entity_id
_entity_poly.type
_entity_poly.pdbx_seq_one_letter_code
_entity_poly.pdbx_strand_id
1 'polypeptide(L)'
;MLISSSEDNHPLQQHGFVSDHRIVQNGLVLSEDATQTQTFEGLAAGFHHYFTKQDHYKVGSALVLLLQNRDLLPHPSQKLAAIFVLYEMYRTDPIAANPFATVFVHLLNPPTENQDAGQFDLHWAIPAISPSERYFLSQLISSPSKENFDVSGLQLALAERQSEMPAQSKSAIPCVVPDPENKPTSFDQFGKPGVINPDVQRQTIEALLTGNKPPVENCMMPEFIRLAPPLHIAEDEFAWLNPVEGDYNIAWDSTMCVSSSAGLTPAKLPDLVENNPLVAIEVLLRLMQSNQITEYFSVLVNMEMSLHSMEVVNRLTTVSSILII
;
A
#
# COMPACT_ATOMS: atom_id res chain seq x y z
N MET A 1 -0.08 -37.23 -27.48
CA MET A 1 -1.33 -36.71 -28.06
C MET A 1 -1.52 -35.34 -27.43
N LEU A 2 -1.15 -34.30 -28.18
CA LEU A 2 -1.31 -32.90 -27.79
C LEU A 2 -2.80 -32.62 -27.67
N ILE A 3 -3.30 -32.37 -26.47
CA ILE A 3 -4.63 -31.79 -26.31
C ILE A 3 -4.39 -30.29 -26.15
N SER A 4 -4.67 -29.61 -27.26
CA SER A 4 -4.83 -28.17 -27.37
C SER A 4 -5.78 -27.67 -26.28
N SER A 5 -5.27 -26.87 -25.36
CA SER A 5 -6.10 -26.01 -24.52
C SER A 5 -6.68 -24.92 -25.41
N SER A 6 -7.93 -25.14 -25.85
CA SER A 6 -8.75 -24.09 -26.42
C SER A 6 -8.85 -22.96 -25.40
N GLU A 7 -8.35 -21.78 -25.77
CA GLU A 7 -8.63 -20.51 -25.10
C GLU A 7 -10.13 -20.20 -25.27
N ASP A 8 -10.99 -20.92 -24.57
CA ASP A 8 -12.37 -20.51 -24.38
C ASP A 8 -12.38 -19.41 -23.31
N ASN A 9 -12.04 -18.22 -23.81
CA ASN A 9 -12.14 -16.93 -23.18
C ASN A 9 -13.62 -16.59 -22.98
N HIS A 10 -14.26 -17.25 -22.01
CA HIS A 10 -15.56 -16.82 -21.53
C HIS A 10 -15.33 -15.63 -20.59
N PRO A 11 -15.87 -14.43 -20.91
CA PRO A 11 -15.70 -13.28 -20.06
C PRO A 11 -16.52 -13.54 -18.80
N LEU A 12 -15.83 -13.86 -17.70
CA LEU A 12 -16.30 -13.32 -16.43
C LEU A 12 -16.54 -11.85 -16.70
N GLN A 13 -17.76 -11.37 -16.46
CA GLN A 13 -18.09 -9.96 -16.47
C GLN A 13 -17.24 -9.28 -15.38
N GLN A 14 -15.95 -9.09 -15.66
CA GLN A 14 -15.22 -7.92 -15.28
C GLN A 14 -16.06 -6.81 -15.92
N HIS A 15 -16.97 -6.24 -15.13
CA HIS A 15 -17.35 -4.87 -15.35
C HIS A 15 -16.03 -4.10 -15.26
N GLY A 16 -15.34 -4.03 -16.40
CA GLY A 16 -14.11 -3.31 -16.56
C GLY A 16 -14.37 -1.93 -16.01
N PHE A 17 -13.63 -1.57 -14.98
CA PHE A 17 -13.61 -0.22 -14.50
C PHE A 17 -13.13 0.61 -15.70
N VAL A 18 -14.06 1.31 -16.36
CA VAL A 18 -13.69 2.26 -17.39
C VAL A 18 -12.96 3.38 -16.67
N SER A 19 -11.66 3.38 -16.86
CA SER A 19 -10.67 4.26 -16.27
C SER A 19 -10.91 5.65 -16.84
N ASP A 20 -11.30 6.55 -15.96
CA ASP A 20 -12.10 7.67 -16.38
C ASP A 20 -11.20 8.81 -16.85
N HIS A 21 -11.17 9.07 -18.15
CA HIS A 21 -10.54 10.29 -18.69
C HIS A 21 -11.06 11.55 -17.96
N ARG A 22 -12.25 11.50 -17.35
CA ARG A 22 -12.79 12.54 -16.46
C ARG A 22 -11.88 12.84 -15.26
N ILE A 23 -11.11 11.91 -14.72
CA ILE A 23 -10.20 12.19 -13.58
C ILE A 23 -8.98 12.99 -14.05
N VAL A 24 -8.46 12.71 -15.25
CA VAL A 24 -7.31 13.43 -15.81
C VAL A 24 -7.74 14.76 -16.44
N GLN A 25 -8.86 14.77 -17.17
CA GLN A 25 -9.43 15.97 -17.80
C GLN A 25 -10.08 16.91 -16.78
N ASN A 26 -10.86 16.37 -15.82
CA ASN A 26 -11.46 17.14 -14.73
C ASN A 26 -10.59 17.14 -13.46
N GLY A 27 -9.35 16.63 -13.57
CA GLY A 27 -8.25 16.93 -12.65
C GLY A 27 -8.00 18.43 -12.50
N LEU A 28 -8.69 19.26 -13.31
CA LEU A 28 -8.99 20.66 -13.05
C LEU A 28 -9.30 20.96 -11.58
N VAL A 29 -10.03 20.11 -10.86
CA VAL A 29 -10.32 20.31 -9.41
C VAL A 29 -9.04 20.34 -8.57
N LEU A 30 -8.04 19.52 -8.94
CA LEU A 30 -6.74 19.48 -8.27
C LEU A 30 -5.63 20.17 -9.06
N SER A 31 -5.97 20.93 -10.10
CA SER A 31 -4.99 21.75 -10.81
C SER A 31 -4.41 22.78 -9.84
N GLU A 32 -3.14 23.13 -10.05
CA GLU A 32 -2.46 24.13 -9.21
C GLU A 32 -3.30 25.41 -9.13
N ASP A 33 -3.74 25.92 -10.29
CA ASP A 33 -4.56 27.13 -10.38
C ASP A 33 -5.89 27.01 -9.62
N ALA A 34 -6.63 25.91 -9.76
CA ALA A 34 -7.91 25.75 -9.07
C ALA A 34 -7.74 25.66 -7.55
N THR A 35 -6.73 24.90 -7.08
CA THR A 35 -6.50 24.71 -5.64
C THR A 35 -5.98 25.97 -4.93
N GLN A 36 -5.37 26.90 -5.68
CA GLN A 36 -4.92 28.18 -5.15
C GLN A 36 -6.00 29.28 -5.21
N THR A 37 -6.96 29.17 -6.13
CA THR A 37 -7.96 30.23 -6.38
C THR A 37 -9.34 29.93 -5.81
N GLN A 38 -9.72 28.65 -5.68
CA GLN A 38 -11.04 28.25 -5.22
C GLN A 38 -11.07 27.95 -3.72
N THR A 39 -12.25 28.12 -3.11
CA THR A 39 -12.51 27.68 -1.74
C THR A 39 -12.77 26.17 -1.70
N PHE A 40 -12.65 25.54 -0.53
CA PHE A 40 -13.02 24.14 -0.36
C PHE A 40 -14.49 23.84 -0.72
N GLU A 41 -15.42 24.76 -0.43
CA GLU A 41 -16.81 24.64 -0.88
C GLU A 41 -16.93 24.68 -2.41
N GLY A 42 -16.16 25.53 -3.07
CA GLY A 42 -16.09 25.59 -4.53
C GLY A 42 -15.55 24.29 -5.14
N LEU A 43 -14.48 23.75 -4.54
CA LEU A 43 -13.91 22.45 -4.93
C LEU A 43 -14.91 21.31 -4.72
N ALA A 44 -15.63 21.28 -3.60
CA ALA A 44 -16.68 20.30 -3.33
C ALA A 44 -17.83 20.40 -4.35
N ALA A 45 -18.31 21.61 -4.64
CA ALA A 45 -19.37 21.83 -5.62
C ALA A 45 -18.93 21.40 -7.03
N GLY A 46 -17.69 21.71 -7.42
CA GLY A 46 -17.10 21.24 -8.66
C GLY A 46 -17.01 19.71 -8.70
N PHE A 47 -16.52 19.09 -7.63
CA PHE A 47 -16.42 17.64 -7.51
C PHE A 47 -17.79 16.94 -7.68
N HIS A 48 -18.80 17.34 -6.89
CA HIS A 48 -20.15 16.76 -6.96
C HIS A 48 -20.88 17.04 -8.27
N HIS A 49 -20.45 18.06 -9.04
CA HIS A 49 -20.96 18.31 -10.37
C HIS A 49 -20.46 17.28 -11.40
N TYR A 50 -19.20 16.86 -11.30
CA TYR A 50 -18.57 15.95 -12.27
C TYR A 50 -18.64 14.47 -11.88
N PHE A 51 -18.71 14.16 -10.58
CA PHE A 51 -18.64 12.81 -10.05
C PHE A 51 -19.86 12.48 -9.19
N THR A 52 -20.34 11.26 -9.34
CA THR A 52 -21.47 10.72 -8.57
C THR A 52 -20.97 9.77 -7.50
N LYS A 53 -21.85 9.36 -6.57
CA LYS A 53 -21.51 8.37 -5.52
C LYS A 53 -20.92 7.06 -6.05
N GLN A 54 -21.25 6.66 -7.28
CA GLN A 54 -20.70 5.45 -7.91
C GLN A 54 -19.23 5.62 -8.34
N ASP A 55 -18.81 6.85 -8.59
CA ASP A 55 -17.44 7.19 -8.99
C ASP A 55 -16.52 7.40 -7.77
N HIS A 56 -17.08 7.71 -6.58
CA HIS A 56 -16.30 8.12 -5.40
C HIS A 56 -15.20 7.15 -5.01
N TYR A 57 -15.46 5.84 -5.03
CA TYR A 57 -14.43 4.87 -4.67
C TYR A 57 -13.28 4.87 -5.70
N LYS A 58 -13.58 4.97 -6.99
CA LYS A 58 -12.57 5.02 -8.05
C LYS A 58 -11.72 6.28 -7.95
N VAL A 59 -12.38 7.42 -7.79
CA VAL A 59 -11.71 8.72 -7.64
C VAL A 59 -10.87 8.72 -6.37
N GLY A 60 -11.39 8.22 -5.25
CA GLY A 60 -10.64 8.12 -4.00
C GLY A 60 -9.40 7.24 -4.12
N SER A 61 -9.47 6.08 -4.77
CA SER A 61 -8.29 5.24 -5.01
C SER A 61 -7.23 5.96 -5.86
N ALA A 62 -7.66 6.72 -6.88
CA ALA A 62 -6.76 7.57 -7.65
C ALA A 62 -6.11 8.66 -6.80
N LEU A 63 -6.88 9.35 -5.94
CA LEU A 63 -6.34 10.36 -5.03
C LEU A 63 -5.33 9.79 -4.04
N VAL A 64 -5.57 8.58 -3.53
CA VAL A 64 -4.62 7.89 -2.64
C VAL A 64 -3.31 7.60 -3.37
N LEU A 65 -3.36 7.08 -4.60
CA LEU A 65 -2.17 6.85 -5.42
C LEU A 65 -1.39 8.15 -5.66
N LEU A 66 -2.09 9.23 -5.98
CA LEU A 66 -1.49 10.55 -6.20
C LEU A 66 -0.86 11.12 -4.91
N LEU A 67 -1.48 10.89 -3.75
CA LEU A 67 -0.94 11.31 -2.45
C LEU A 67 0.29 10.50 -2.03
N GLN A 68 0.34 9.21 -2.34
CA GLN A 68 1.49 8.34 -2.05
C GLN A 68 2.75 8.78 -2.80
N ASN A 69 2.60 9.36 -4.01
CA ASN A 69 3.72 9.76 -4.85
C ASN A 69 3.95 11.28 -4.81
N ARG A 70 5.03 11.72 -4.16
CA ARG A 70 5.34 13.16 -3.92
C ARG A 70 5.41 14.00 -5.20
N ASP A 71 5.86 13.40 -6.29
CA ASP A 71 6.07 14.09 -7.56
C ASP A 71 4.77 14.32 -8.34
N LEU A 72 3.66 13.67 -7.95
CA LEU A 72 2.37 13.79 -8.66
C LEU A 72 1.50 14.93 -8.10
N LEU A 73 1.62 15.24 -6.79
CA LEU A 73 0.96 16.39 -6.14
C LEU A 73 1.99 17.24 -5.37
N PRO A 74 2.80 18.06 -6.07
CA PRO A 74 3.93 18.75 -5.46
C PRO A 74 3.50 19.90 -4.54
N HIS A 75 2.34 20.52 -4.79
CA HIS A 75 1.91 21.69 -4.03
C HIS A 75 1.11 21.31 -2.77
N PRO A 76 1.37 21.97 -1.62
CA PRO A 76 0.58 21.76 -0.39
C PRO A 76 -0.93 21.96 -0.58
N SER A 77 -1.33 22.95 -1.41
CA SER A 77 -2.75 23.20 -1.72
C SER A 77 -3.42 22.01 -2.39
N GLN A 78 -2.72 21.32 -3.29
CA GLN A 78 -3.23 20.13 -3.97
C GLN A 78 -3.37 18.95 -3.01
N LYS A 79 -2.40 18.76 -2.11
CA LYS A 79 -2.47 17.72 -1.07
C LYS A 79 -3.65 17.95 -0.14
N LEU A 80 -3.82 19.17 0.35
CA LEU A 80 -4.96 19.55 1.19
C LEU A 80 -6.30 19.38 0.47
N ALA A 81 -6.38 19.80 -0.80
CA ALA A 81 -7.58 19.61 -1.61
C ALA A 81 -7.90 18.12 -1.81
N ALA A 82 -6.90 17.27 -2.09
CA ALA A 82 -7.11 15.83 -2.22
C ALA A 82 -7.59 15.18 -0.91
N ILE A 83 -6.98 15.54 0.23
CA ILE A 83 -7.40 15.08 1.56
C ILE A 83 -8.84 15.54 1.86
N PHE A 84 -9.17 16.81 1.56
CA PHE A 84 -10.51 17.35 1.72
C PHE A 84 -11.54 16.60 0.87
N VAL A 85 -11.25 16.35 -0.41
CA VAL A 85 -12.15 15.60 -1.31
C VAL A 85 -12.35 14.16 -0.82
N LEU A 86 -11.30 13.48 -0.33
CA LEU A 86 -11.40 12.15 0.28
C LEU A 86 -12.39 12.10 1.45
N TYR A 87 -12.46 13.17 2.23
CA TYR A 87 -13.44 13.30 3.30
C TYR A 87 -14.83 13.67 2.77
N GLU A 88 -14.92 14.68 1.90
CA GLU A 88 -16.16 15.22 1.35
C GLU A 88 -17.00 14.15 0.63
N MET A 89 -16.34 13.18 -0.03
CA MET A 89 -17.00 12.05 -0.70
C MET A 89 -17.90 11.20 0.21
N TYR A 90 -17.60 11.15 1.52
CA TYR A 90 -18.31 10.31 2.51
C TYR A 90 -18.69 11.08 3.78
N ARG A 91 -18.75 12.42 3.71
CA ARG A 91 -19.05 13.29 4.87
C ARG A 91 -20.39 13.01 5.57
N THR A 92 -21.32 12.35 4.88
CA THR A 92 -22.66 12.05 5.42
C THR A 92 -22.66 10.84 6.33
N ASP A 93 -21.65 9.97 6.21
CA ASP A 93 -21.52 8.75 6.97
C ASP A 93 -20.51 8.92 8.11
N PRO A 94 -20.56 8.08 9.16
CA PRO A 94 -19.51 8.09 10.19
C PRO A 94 -18.13 7.93 9.57
N ILE A 95 -17.11 8.60 10.10
CA ILE A 95 -15.76 8.57 9.53
C ILE A 95 -15.20 7.14 9.39
N ALA A 96 -15.54 6.22 10.31
CA ALA A 96 -15.14 4.81 10.24
C ALA A 96 -15.76 4.03 9.06
N ALA A 97 -16.88 4.52 8.50
CA ALA A 97 -17.50 3.95 7.30
C ALA A 97 -16.78 4.37 6.02
N ASN A 98 -16.03 5.49 6.03
CA ASN A 98 -15.26 5.96 4.89
C ASN A 98 -14.22 4.89 4.49
N PRO A 99 -14.23 4.38 3.24
CA PRO A 99 -13.26 3.39 2.77
C PRO A 99 -11.80 3.85 2.89
N PHE A 100 -11.57 5.17 2.90
CA PHE A 100 -10.26 5.80 2.97
C PHE A 100 -9.90 6.28 4.39
N ALA A 101 -10.66 5.89 5.42
CA ALA A 101 -10.43 6.32 6.80
C ALA A 101 -9.02 5.99 7.33
N THR A 102 -8.42 4.89 6.85
CA THR A 102 -7.04 4.48 7.17
C THR A 102 -6.02 5.52 6.71
N VAL A 103 -6.27 6.23 5.60
CA VAL A 103 -5.43 7.33 5.11
C VAL A 103 -5.38 8.45 6.11
N PHE A 104 -6.52 8.84 6.69
CA PHE A 104 -6.55 9.92 7.67
C PHE A 104 -5.83 9.56 8.95
N VAL A 105 -6.01 8.33 9.44
CA VAL A 105 -5.30 7.83 10.63
C VAL A 105 -3.80 7.84 10.38
N HIS A 106 -3.34 7.35 9.22
CA HIS A 106 -1.94 7.37 8.82
C HIS A 106 -1.36 8.79 8.75
N LEU A 107 -2.11 9.75 8.23
CA LEU A 107 -1.67 11.15 8.14
C LEU A 107 -1.60 11.86 9.49
N LEU A 108 -2.48 11.49 10.44
CA LEU A 108 -2.52 12.05 11.79
C LEU A 108 -1.45 11.44 12.69
N ASN A 109 -1.29 10.12 12.61
CA ASN A 109 -0.29 9.33 13.31
C ASN A 109 0.58 8.59 12.28
N PRO A 110 1.50 9.30 11.61
CA PRO A 110 2.45 8.63 10.74
C PRO A 110 3.23 7.61 11.58
N PRO A 111 3.44 6.37 11.10
CA PRO A 111 4.27 5.41 11.80
C PRO A 111 5.64 6.05 11.99
N THR A 112 5.98 6.40 13.23
CA THR A 112 7.32 6.85 13.58
C THR A 112 8.21 5.61 13.61
N GLU A 113 8.71 5.18 12.46
CA GLU A 113 9.93 4.39 12.45
C GLU A 113 11.08 5.33 12.87
N ASN A 114 11.82 4.91 13.89
CA ASN A 114 12.77 5.72 14.64
C ASN A 114 13.67 6.58 13.74
N GLN A 115 13.79 7.87 14.08
CA GLN A 115 14.66 8.83 13.38
C GLN A 115 16.14 8.41 13.36
N ASP A 116 16.53 7.45 14.19
CA ASP A 116 17.90 6.95 14.33
C ASP A 116 18.26 5.81 13.36
N ALA A 117 17.27 5.13 12.77
CA ALA A 117 17.46 4.09 11.77
C ALA A 117 17.04 4.60 10.38
N GLY A 118 17.78 5.59 9.87
CA GLY A 118 17.75 6.01 8.46
C GLY A 118 16.36 6.06 7.80
N GLN A 119 15.49 6.99 8.22
CA GLN A 119 14.31 7.48 7.49
C GLN A 119 13.79 6.56 6.37
N PHE A 120 13.19 5.43 6.73
CA PHE A 120 12.52 4.57 5.77
C PHE A 120 11.10 5.12 5.55
N ASP A 121 10.89 5.83 4.43
CA ASP A 121 9.53 5.99 3.91
C ASP A 121 9.12 4.60 3.43
N LEU A 122 8.23 3.94 4.18
CA LEU A 122 7.57 2.73 3.69
C LEU A 122 7.01 3.07 2.30
N HIS A 123 7.41 2.33 1.27
CA HIS A 123 7.11 2.67 -0.13
C HIS A 123 5.61 2.78 -0.43
N TRP A 124 4.74 2.21 0.41
CA TRP A 124 3.29 2.33 0.30
C TRP A 124 2.69 3.41 1.22
N ALA A 125 3.48 3.98 2.13
CA ALA A 125 3.04 5.01 3.07
C ALA A 125 2.87 6.35 2.37
N ILE A 126 1.84 7.09 2.79
CA ILE A 126 1.64 8.45 2.34
C ILE A 126 2.66 9.33 3.07
N PRO A 127 3.42 10.18 2.35
CA PRO A 127 4.39 11.09 2.93
C PRO A 127 3.78 11.94 4.05
N ALA A 128 4.54 12.11 5.14
CA ALA A 128 4.08 12.88 6.28
C ALA A 128 3.70 14.33 5.89
N ILE A 129 2.60 14.80 6.46
CA ILE A 129 2.10 16.16 6.29
C ILE A 129 2.59 17.09 7.41
N SER A 130 2.70 18.38 7.09
CA SER A 130 3.14 19.42 8.02
C SER A 130 2.22 19.52 9.25
N PRO A 131 2.71 20.08 10.38
CA PRO A 131 1.88 20.25 11.57
C PRO A 131 0.59 21.05 11.33
N SER A 132 0.63 22.07 10.47
CA SER A 132 -0.55 22.86 10.10
C SER A 132 -1.55 22.07 9.26
N GLU A 133 -1.08 21.22 8.35
CA GLU A 133 -1.96 20.33 7.57
C GLU A 133 -2.59 19.25 8.47
N ARG A 134 -1.84 18.75 9.46
CA ARG A 134 -2.39 17.82 10.47
C ARG A 134 -3.46 18.47 11.33
N TYR A 135 -3.26 19.72 11.73
CA TYR A 135 -4.26 20.49 12.45
C TYR A 135 -5.52 20.71 11.59
N PHE A 136 -5.36 21.02 10.29
CA PHE A 136 -6.50 21.10 9.38
C PHE A 136 -7.28 19.78 9.31
N LEU A 137 -6.57 18.66 9.14
CA LEU A 137 -7.19 17.33 9.08
C LEU A 137 -7.90 16.96 10.39
N SER A 138 -7.32 17.30 11.54
CA SER A 138 -7.95 17.06 12.83
C SER A 138 -9.25 17.86 13.00
N GLN A 139 -9.28 19.12 12.56
CA GLN A 139 -10.48 19.97 12.54
C GLN A 139 -11.54 19.54 11.53
N LEU A 140 -11.12 18.82 10.49
CA LEU A 140 -12.02 18.31 9.45
C LEU A 140 -12.72 17.03 9.91
N ILE A 141 -12.02 16.16 10.63
CA ILE A 141 -12.56 14.90 11.16
C ILE A 141 -13.28 15.11 12.49
N SER A 142 -12.73 15.97 13.36
CA SER A 142 -13.35 16.38 14.60
C SER A 142 -13.93 17.77 14.48
N SER A 143 -15.17 17.92 14.97
CA SER A 143 -15.76 19.24 15.23
C SER A 143 -14.77 20.17 15.96
N PRO A 144 -14.84 21.49 15.71
CA PRO A 144 -13.74 22.45 15.92
C PRO A 144 -13.32 22.76 17.38
N SER A 145 -13.61 21.87 18.33
CA SER A 145 -13.51 22.13 19.76
C SER A 145 -12.39 21.36 20.48
N LYS A 146 -11.57 20.55 19.79
CA LYS A 146 -10.47 19.81 20.42
C LYS A 146 -9.15 20.02 19.68
N GLU A 147 -8.16 20.58 20.37
CA GLU A 147 -6.79 20.76 19.85
C GLU A 147 -6.06 19.43 19.64
N ASN A 148 -6.45 18.37 20.37
CA ASN A 148 -5.92 17.01 20.20
C ASN A 148 -7.05 16.08 19.78
N PHE A 149 -6.98 15.60 18.53
CA PHE A 149 -7.87 14.55 18.05
C PHE A 149 -7.40 13.19 18.58
N ASP A 150 -8.21 12.57 19.41
CA ASP A 150 -7.97 11.20 19.86
C ASP A 150 -8.37 10.23 18.75
N VAL A 151 -7.38 9.73 17.99
CA VAL A 151 -7.57 8.75 16.92
C VAL A 151 -7.87 7.35 17.44
N SER A 152 -7.73 7.09 18.75
CA SER A 152 -7.80 5.73 19.31
C SER A 152 -9.14 5.06 19.02
N GLY A 153 -10.24 5.80 19.11
CA GLY A 153 -11.58 5.28 18.79
C GLY A 153 -11.75 4.94 17.31
N LEU A 154 -11.17 5.75 16.42
CA LEU A 154 -11.20 5.48 14.98
C LEU A 154 -10.29 4.29 14.63
N GLN A 155 -9.10 4.21 15.23
CA GLN A 155 -8.18 3.09 15.07
C GLN A 155 -8.82 1.77 15.51
N LEU A 156 -9.50 1.76 16.65
CA LEU A 156 -10.20 0.57 17.15
C LEU A 156 -11.29 0.12 16.17
N ALA A 157 -12.16 1.04 15.71
CA ALA A 157 -13.22 0.72 14.76
C ALA A 157 -12.67 0.18 13.42
N LEU A 158 -11.53 0.71 12.96
CA LEU A 158 -10.86 0.21 11.76
C LEU A 158 -10.23 -1.18 11.99
N ALA A 159 -9.63 -1.41 13.14
CA ALA A 159 -9.05 -2.71 13.51
C ALA A 159 -10.11 -3.80 13.60
N GLU A 160 -11.25 -3.51 14.22
CA GLU A 160 -12.42 -4.41 14.27
C GLU A 160 -12.88 -4.78 12.86
N ARG A 161 -13.09 -3.79 11.99
CA ARG A 161 -13.48 -4.03 10.59
C ARG A 161 -12.43 -4.84 9.82
N GLN A 162 -11.14 -4.62 10.07
CA GLN A 162 -10.06 -5.40 9.45
C GLN A 162 -9.98 -6.84 9.96
N SER A 163 -10.37 -7.08 11.22
CA SER A 163 -10.45 -8.42 11.80
C SER A 163 -11.53 -9.28 11.15
N GLU A 164 -12.60 -8.66 10.64
CA GLU A 164 -13.69 -9.34 9.93
C GLU A 164 -13.33 -9.72 8.49
N MET A 165 -12.24 -9.15 7.94
CA MET A 165 -11.82 -9.42 6.56
C MET A 165 -10.96 -10.69 6.47
N PRO A 166 -11.17 -11.53 5.44
CA PRO A 166 -10.30 -12.66 5.13
C PRO A 166 -8.84 -12.24 4.95
N ALA A 167 -7.89 -13.12 5.27
CA ALA A 167 -6.46 -12.84 5.13
C ALA A 167 -6.08 -12.43 3.70
N GLN A 168 -6.63 -13.09 2.69
CA GLN A 168 -6.39 -12.81 1.26
C GLN A 168 -6.69 -11.36 0.89
N SER A 169 -7.79 -10.80 1.41
CA SER A 169 -8.19 -9.41 1.16
C SER A 169 -7.19 -8.41 1.75
N LYS A 170 -6.39 -8.84 2.73
CA LYS A 170 -5.36 -8.04 3.40
C LYS A 170 -3.96 -8.25 2.81
N SER A 171 -3.79 -9.19 1.88
CA SER A 171 -2.48 -9.57 1.33
C SER A 171 -2.11 -8.86 0.02
N ALA A 172 -3.02 -8.05 -0.53
CA ALA A 172 -2.77 -7.32 -1.77
C ALA A 172 -1.79 -6.16 -1.56
N ILE A 173 -0.86 -6.00 -2.49
CA ILE A 173 0.15 -4.93 -2.50
C ILE A 173 -0.08 -4.04 -3.73
N PRO A 174 0.08 -2.71 -3.64
CA PRO A 174 0.02 -1.84 -4.81
C PRO A 174 1.01 -2.28 -5.89
N CYS A 175 0.60 -2.25 -7.17
CA CYS A 175 1.49 -2.54 -8.29
C CYS A 175 2.39 -1.37 -8.68
N VAL A 176 2.11 -0.17 -8.13
CA VAL A 176 2.93 1.03 -8.30
C VAL A 176 3.77 1.20 -7.05
N VAL A 177 5.09 1.25 -7.24
CA VAL A 177 6.07 1.42 -6.16
C VAL A 177 6.82 2.72 -6.43
N PRO A 178 6.89 3.65 -5.47
CA PRO A 178 7.69 4.86 -5.62
C PRO A 178 9.17 4.52 -5.72
N ASP A 179 9.90 5.35 -6.46
CA ASP A 179 11.35 5.24 -6.55
C ASP A 179 11.98 5.45 -5.16
N PRO A 180 12.89 4.56 -4.69
CA PRO A 180 13.60 4.76 -3.42
C PRO A 180 14.44 6.04 -3.39
N GLU A 181 14.83 6.59 -4.55
CA GLU A 181 15.51 7.89 -4.61
C GLU A 181 14.50 9.03 -4.46
N ASN A 182 14.50 9.68 -3.29
CA ASN A 182 13.65 10.84 -2.97
C ASN A 182 14.10 12.14 -3.70
N LYS A 183 14.96 12.04 -4.72
CA LYS A 183 15.37 13.17 -5.55
C LYS A 183 14.37 13.25 -6.70
N PRO A 184 13.61 14.35 -6.84
CA PRO A 184 12.73 14.52 -7.98
C PRO A 184 13.60 14.38 -9.22
N THR A 185 13.33 13.33 -10.01
CA THR A 185 14.18 12.88 -11.10
C THR A 185 14.32 14.00 -12.11
N SER A 186 15.41 14.76 -12.00
CA SER A 186 15.97 15.36 -13.19
C SER A 186 16.65 14.23 -13.93
N PHE A 187 15.97 13.68 -14.93
CA PHE A 187 16.73 13.16 -16.05
C PHE A 187 17.70 14.27 -16.46
N ASP A 188 19.00 14.00 -16.43
CA ASP A 188 20.08 14.92 -16.84
C ASP A 188 19.81 15.57 -18.21
N GLN A 189 18.87 14.99 -18.97
CA GLN A 189 18.31 15.43 -20.23
C GLN A 189 17.59 16.80 -20.22
N PHE A 190 17.14 17.32 -19.07
CA PHE A 190 16.32 18.56 -19.02
C PHE A 190 17.01 19.79 -18.40
N GLY A 191 18.29 19.69 -18.05
CA GLY A 191 19.12 20.87 -17.73
C GLY A 191 18.76 21.65 -16.45
N LYS A 192 17.84 21.16 -15.62
CA LYS A 192 17.52 21.70 -14.29
C LYS A 192 17.38 20.58 -13.26
N PRO A 193 18.44 20.27 -12.49
CA PRO A 193 18.36 19.29 -11.43
C PRO A 193 17.35 19.69 -10.34
N GLY A 194 16.46 18.76 -9.97
CA GLY A 194 15.54 18.94 -8.84
C GLY A 194 14.20 19.64 -9.12
N VAL A 195 13.79 19.79 -10.39
CA VAL A 195 12.49 20.39 -10.75
C VAL A 195 11.62 19.37 -11.47
N ILE A 196 10.37 19.22 -11.04
CA ILE A 196 9.38 18.37 -11.70
C ILE A 196 8.97 19.01 -13.04
N ASN A 197 9.09 18.26 -14.12
CA ASN A 197 8.58 18.70 -15.42
C ASN A 197 7.06 18.49 -15.46
N PRO A 198 6.23 19.54 -15.63
CA PRO A 198 4.78 19.43 -15.58
C PRO A 198 4.19 18.58 -16.71
N ASP A 199 4.87 18.50 -17.86
CA ASP A 199 4.41 17.67 -18.98
C ASP A 199 4.65 16.19 -18.73
N VAL A 200 5.82 15.85 -18.20
CA VAL A 200 6.15 14.48 -17.78
C VAL A 200 5.24 14.06 -16.63
N GLN A 201 5.04 14.92 -15.64
CA GLN A 201 4.13 14.68 -14.53
C GLN A 201 2.71 14.36 -15.03
N ARG A 202 2.16 15.20 -15.93
CA ARG A 202 0.83 15.00 -16.49
C ARG A 202 0.74 13.69 -17.27
N GLN A 203 1.74 13.39 -18.10
CA GLN A 203 1.80 12.14 -18.85
C GLN A 203 1.86 10.91 -17.93
N THR A 204 2.60 11.00 -16.83
CA THR A 204 2.67 9.95 -15.82
C THR A 204 1.33 9.76 -15.12
N ILE A 205 0.68 10.85 -14.69
CA ILE A 205 -0.68 10.78 -14.10
C ILE A 205 -1.66 10.13 -15.08
N GLU A 206 -1.62 10.52 -16.35
CA GLU A 206 -2.48 9.94 -17.39
C GLU A 206 -2.22 8.44 -17.56
N ALA A 207 -0.95 8.02 -17.63
CA ALA A 207 -0.57 6.62 -17.74
C ALA A 207 -0.96 5.77 -16.51
N LEU A 208 -0.97 6.37 -15.31
CA LEU A 208 -1.33 5.67 -14.07
C LEU A 208 -2.84 5.51 -13.88
N LEU A 209 -3.63 6.48 -14.37
CA LEU A 209 -5.07 6.57 -14.09
C LEU A 209 -5.96 6.20 -15.28
N THR A 210 -5.43 6.15 -16.50
CA THR A 210 -6.19 5.91 -17.72
C THR A 210 -5.64 4.73 -18.53
N GLY A 211 -6.41 4.28 -19.52
CA GLY A 211 -6.07 3.14 -20.37
C GLY A 211 -6.87 1.88 -20.02
N ASN A 212 -6.55 0.78 -20.69
CA ASN A 212 -7.19 -0.51 -20.42
C ASN A 212 -6.45 -1.19 -19.24
N LYS A 213 -7.14 -1.43 -18.11
CA LYS A 213 -6.56 -1.95 -16.86
C LYS A 213 -5.41 -1.08 -16.30
N PRO A 214 -5.70 0.17 -15.92
CA PRO A 214 -4.70 1.12 -15.45
C PRO A 214 -4.02 0.60 -14.17
N PRO A 215 -2.77 1.00 -13.91
CA PRO A 215 -2.04 0.60 -12.71
C PRO A 215 -2.80 0.87 -11.40
N VAL A 216 -3.55 1.97 -11.29
CA VAL A 216 -4.34 2.30 -10.08
C VAL A 216 -5.37 1.25 -9.69
N GLU A 217 -5.85 0.44 -10.64
CA GLU A 217 -6.84 -0.62 -10.41
C GLU A 217 -6.20 -1.98 -10.16
N ASN A 218 -4.88 -2.09 -10.36
CA ASN A 218 -4.16 -3.34 -10.26
C ASN A 218 -3.46 -3.44 -8.89
N CYS A 219 -3.55 -4.62 -8.28
CA CYS A 219 -2.77 -4.97 -7.11
C CYS A 219 -2.07 -6.30 -7.36
N MET A 220 -0.87 -6.45 -6.81
CA MET A 220 -0.21 -7.73 -6.71
C MET A 220 -0.86 -8.48 -5.55
N MET A 221 -1.57 -9.54 -5.85
CA MET A 221 -2.16 -10.42 -4.84
C MET A 221 -1.90 -11.87 -5.20
N PRO A 222 -1.86 -12.79 -4.22
CA PRO A 222 -1.72 -14.21 -4.51
C PRO A 222 -2.87 -14.71 -5.39
N GLU A 223 -2.56 -15.22 -6.58
CA GLU A 223 -3.57 -15.84 -7.43
C GLU A 223 -3.92 -17.22 -6.88
N PHE A 224 -5.21 -17.43 -6.59
CA PHE A 224 -5.69 -18.75 -6.20
C PHE A 224 -6.03 -19.56 -7.44
N ILE A 225 -5.06 -20.31 -7.95
CA ILE A 225 -5.25 -21.22 -9.07
C ILE A 225 -6.08 -22.42 -8.58
N ARG A 226 -7.34 -22.47 -9.00
CA ARG A 226 -8.25 -23.61 -8.75
C ARG A 226 -8.85 -24.12 -10.04
N LEU A 227 -9.17 -25.41 -10.07
CA LEU A 227 -10.00 -25.97 -11.13
C LEU A 227 -11.41 -25.32 -11.08
N ALA A 228 -12.24 -25.54 -12.10
CA ALA A 228 -13.65 -25.18 -11.99
C ALA A 228 -14.36 -26.12 -11.00
N PRO A 229 -15.29 -25.62 -10.16
CA PRO A 229 -16.09 -26.47 -9.31
C PRO A 229 -16.90 -27.51 -10.13
N PRO A 230 -16.99 -28.76 -9.67
CA PRO A 230 -17.79 -29.79 -10.28
C PRO A 230 -19.26 -29.39 -10.16
N LEU A 231 -20.00 -29.69 -11.22
CA LEU A 231 -21.41 -29.32 -11.33
C LEU A 231 -22.32 -30.23 -10.50
N HIS A 232 -21.81 -31.36 -10.02
CA HIS A 232 -22.55 -32.36 -9.26
C HIS A 232 -21.78 -32.74 -8.00
N ILE A 233 -22.50 -32.90 -6.89
CA ILE A 233 -21.94 -33.37 -5.63
C ILE A 233 -21.91 -34.90 -5.70
N ALA A 234 -20.73 -35.50 -5.75
CA ALA A 234 -20.54 -36.95 -5.62
C ALA A 234 -19.94 -37.28 -4.25
N GLU A 235 -20.38 -38.38 -3.62
CA GLU A 235 -19.95 -38.77 -2.26
C GLU A 235 -18.44 -39.11 -2.20
N ASP A 236 -17.82 -39.48 -3.32
CA ASP A 236 -16.40 -39.83 -3.44
C ASP A 236 -15.53 -38.68 -4.00
N GLU A 237 -16.06 -37.46 -4.12
CA GLU A 237 -15.34 -36.32 -4.69
C GLU A 237 -14.70 -35.44 -3.61
N PHE A 238 -13.54 -34.87 -3.92
CA PHE A 238 -12.85 -33.94 -3.02
C PHE A 238 -13.73 -32.72 -2.72
N ALA A 239 -13.89 -32.40 -1.42
CA ALA A 239 -14.60 -31.20 -1.00
C ALA A 239 -13.89 -29.94 -1.48
N TRP A 240 -14.66 -28.97 -1.97
CA TRP A 240 -14.12 -27.68 -2.39
C TRP A 240 -13.63 -26.90 -1.19
N LEU A 241 -12.31 -26.70 -1.13
CA LEU A 241 -11.70 -25.82 -0.15
C LEU A 241 -12.01 -24.38 -0.53
N ASN A 242 -12.71 -23.67 0.37
CA ASN A 242 -12.80 -22.22 0.30
C ASN A 242 -11.53 -21.66 0.93
N PRO A 243 -10.64 -21.02 0.16
CA PRO A 243 -9.32 -20.71 0.65
C PRO A 243 -9.34 -19.64 1.74
N VAL A 244 -10.47 -19.00 2.04
CA VAL A 244 -10.66 -18.06 3.16
C VAL A 244 -10.64 -18.72 4.55
N GLU A 245 -10.61 -20.05 4.64
CA GLU A 245 -10.85 -20.80 5.90
C GLU A 245 -9.58 -21.40 6.56
N GLY A 246 -8.36 -20.97 6.22
CA GLY A 246 -7.13 -21.61 6.74
C GLY A 246 -6.02 -20.66 7.20
N ASP A 247 -5.21 -21.14 8.14
CA ASP A 247 -3.91 -20.57 8.49
C ASP A 247 -2.91 -20.86 7.36
N TYR A 248 -2.36 -19.82 6.74
CA TYR A 248 -1.43 -19.98 5.62
C TYR A 248 0.00 -20.15 6.14
N ASN A 249 0.70 -21.14 5.59
CA ASN A 249 2.15 -21.23 5.74
C ASN A 249 2.81 -20.37 4.66
N ILE A 250 3.68 -19.45 5.09
CA ILE A 250 4.48 -18.63 4.18
C ILE A 250 5.40 -19.57 3.38
N ALA A 251 5.32 -19.52 2.06
CA ALA A 251 6.20 -20.25 1.17
C ALA A 251 7.08 -19.24 0.40
N TRP A 252 8.39 -19.41 0.49
CA TRP A 252 9.35 -18.57 -0.22
C TRP A 252 9.78 -19.24 -1.52
N ASP A 253 9.85 -18.46 -2.60
CA ASP A 253 10.51 -18.90 -3.82
C ASP A 253 12.02 -18.97 -3.56
N SER A 254 12.57 -20.19 -3.63
CA SER A 254 14.00 -20.47 -3.42
C SER A 254 14.94 -19.78 -4.41
N THR A 255 14.42 -19.18 -5.49
CA THR A 255 15.17 -18.42 -6.49
C THR A 255 15.11 -16.91 -6.28
N MET A 256 14.22 -16.41 -5.43
CA MET A 256 14.21 -14.99 -5.03
C MET A 256 15.41 -14.68 -4.13
N CYS A 257 16.01 -13.49 -4.31
CA CYS A 257 17.19 -13.01 -3.55
C CYS A 257 18.52 -13.73 -3.81
N VAL A 258 18.62 -14.58 -4.85
CA VAL A 258 19.91 -15.19 -5.26
C VAL A 258 20.90 -14.14 -5.82
N SER A 259 20.38 -12.99 -6.26
CA SER A 259 21.17 -11.79 -6.58
C SER A 259 21.16 -10.84 -5.38
N SER A 260 22.33 -10.32 -5.00
CA SER A 260 22.65 -9.50 -3.83
C SER A 260 21.99 -8.10 -3.76
N SER A 261 20.84 -7.91 -4.42
CA SER A 261 20.08 -6.66 -4.44
C SER A 261 18.90 -6.64 -3.46
N ALA A 262 18.73 -7.68 -2.64
CA ALA A 262 17.75 -7.65 -1.56
C ALA A 262 18.17 -6.57 -0.55
N GLY A 263 17.43 -5.46 -0.48
CA GLY A 263 17.74 -4.29 0.35
C GLY A 263 17.71 -4.49 1.88
N LEU A 264 17.73 -5.75 2.34
CA LEU A 264 18.00 -6.11 3.72
C LEU A 264 19.52 -6.05 3.92
N THR A 265 19.95 -5.14 4.79
CA THR A 265 21.33 -5.07 5.26
C THR A 265 21.39 -5.56 6.71
N PRO A 266 22.56 -5.95 7.24
CA PRO A 266 22.67 -6.38 8.63
C PRO A 266 22.09 -5.35 9.61
N ALA A 267 22.28 -4.06 9.34
CA ALA A 267 21.75 -2.97 10.15
C ALA A 267 20.20 -2.93 10.24
N LYS A 268 19.48 -3.47 9.26
CA LYS A 268 18.01 -3.50 9.21
C LYS A 268 17.41 -4.80 9.76
N LEU A 269 18.25 -5.78 10.09
CA LEU A 269 17.78 -7.04 10.64
C LEU A 269 17.00 -6.87 11.96
N PRO A 270 17.40 -5.98 12.89
CA PRO A 270 16.68 -5.81 14.15
C PRO A 270 15.22 -5.39 13.97
N ASP A 271 14.98 -4.42 13.10
CA ASP A 271 13.62 -3.94 12.80
C ASP A 271 12.77 -5.03 12.15
N LEU A 272 13.37 -5.84 11.27
CA LEU A 272 12.66 -6.96 10.64
C LEU A 272 12.27 -8.02 11.68
N VAL A 273 13.17 -8.34 12.61
CA VAL A 273 12.92 -9.31 13.69
C VAL A 273 11.78 -8.86 14.58
N GLU A 274 11.76 -7.58 14.99
CA GLU A 274 10.72 -7.06 15.88
C GLU A 274 9.35 -6.95 15.23
N ASN A 275 9.30 -6.60 13.94
CA ASN A 275 8.02 -6.40 13.25
C ASN A 275 7.50 -7.67 12.58
N ASN A 276 8.38 -8.57 12.13
CA ASN A 276 8.04 -9.75 11.35
C ASN A 276 9.01 -10.93 11.63
N PRO A 277 8.98 -11.52 12.84
CA PRO A 277 9.93 -12.57 13.25
C PRO A 277 9.92 -13.81 12.33
N LEU A 278 8.76 -14.20 11.81
CA LEU A 278 8.63 -15.33 10.86
C LEU A 278 9.38 -15.07 9.55
N VAL A 279 9.32 -13.84 9.04
CA VAL A 279 10.06 -13.43 7.83
C VAL A 279 11.56 -13.39 8.12
N ALA A 280 11.95 -12.86 9.27
CA ALA A 280 13.35 -12.83 9.68
C ALA A 280 13.98 -14.23 9.76
N ILE A 281 13.25 -15.21 10.32
CA ILE A 281 13.68 -16.62 10.37
C ILE A 281 13.97 -17.14 8.97
N GLU A 282 13.02 -17.03 8.05
CA GLU A 282 13.16 -17.58 6.70
C GLU A 282 14.30 -16.92 5.92
N VAL A 283 14.45 -15.59 6.03
CA VAL A 283 15.56 -14.88 5.39
C VAL A 283 16.90 -15.33 5.95
N LEU A 284 17.03 -15.44 7.27
CA LEU A 284 18.26 -15.88 7.92
C LEU A 284 18.61 -17.33 7.56
N LEU A 285 17.62 -18.24 7.51
CA LEU A 285 17.82 -19.63 7.06
C LEU A 285 18.37 -19.70 5.63
N ARG A 286 17.96 -18.79 4.74
CA ARG A 286 18.50 -18.73 3.37
C ARG A 286 19.88 -18.11 3.31
N LEU A 287 20.11 -17.05 4.08
CA LEU A 287 21.43 -16.44 4.18
C LEU A 287 22.47 -17.40 4.77
N MET A 288 22.09 -18.44 5.54
CA MET A 288 23.04 -19.47 6.01
C MET A 288 23.85 -20.12 4.90
N GLN A 289 23.35 -20.14 3.66
CA GLN A 289 24.05 -20.69 2.49
C GLN A 289 24.98 -19.66 1.81
N SER A 290 24.97 -18.40 2.27
CA SER A 290 25.72 -17.27 1.73
C SER A 290 26.91 -16.89 2.62
N ASN A 291 27.94 -16.30 2.02
CA ASN A 291 29.14 -15.82 2.71
C ASN A 291 28.88 -14.59 3.60
N GLN A 292 27.70 -13.98 3.53
CA GLN A 292 27.35 -12.76 4.26
C GLN A 292 26.69 -13.02 5.63
N ILE A 293 26.28 -14.26 5.94
CA ILE A 293 25.51 -14.58 7.16
C ILE A 293 26.19 -14.18 8.47
N THR A 294 27.52 -14.16 8.49
CA THR A 294 28.31 -13.80 9.67
C THR A 294 27.99 -12.40 10.18
N GLU A 295 27.78 -11.44 9.28
CA GLU A 295 27.40 -10.08 9.63
C GLU A 295 25.99 -10.03 10.24
N TYR A 296 25.05 -10.79 9.69
CA TYR A 296 23.67 -10.88 10.19
C TYR A 296 23.60 -11.56 11.56
N PHE A 297 24.35 -12.64 11.79
CA PHE A 297 24.43 -13.26 13.12
C PHE A 297 25.10 -12.36 14.14
N SER A 298 26.12 -11.59 13.74
CA SER A 298 26.73 -10.61 14.64
C SER A 298 25.72 -9.57 15.11
N VAL A 299 24.83 -9.11 14.22
CA VAL A 299 23.75 -8.18 14.60
C VAL A 299 22.71 -8.89 15.47
N LEU A 300 22.23 -10.07 15.06
CA LEU A 300 21.21 -10.83 15.79
C LEU A 300 21.60 -11.13 17.25
N VAL A 301 22.87 -11.47 17.49
CA VAL A 301 23.37 -11.75 18.85
C VAL A 301 23.51 -10.48 19.69
N ASN A 302 23.73 -9.33 19.06
CA ASN A 302 23.86 -8.04 19.74
C ASN A 302 22.52 -7.29 19.88
N MET A 303 21.42 -7.84 19.37
CA MET A 303 20.09 -7.28 19.56
C MET A 303 19.65 -7.33 21.02
N GLU A 304 18.77 -6.40 21.41
CA GLU A 304 18.09 -6.49 22.70
C GLU A 304 17.25 -7.78 22.78
N MET A 305 17.28 -8.42 23.95
CA MET A 305 16.54 -9.66 24.18
C MET A 305 15.04 -9.34 24.24
N SER A 306 14.29 -9.84 23.27
CA SER A 306 12.84 -9.70 23.14
C SER A 306 12.20 -11.06 22.88
N LEU A 307 10.87 -11.14 22.96
CA LEU A 307 10.13 -12.34 22.58
C LEU A 307 10.44 -12.73 21.12
N HIS A 308 10.46 -11.73 20.22
CA HIS A 308 10.69 -11.92 18.80
C HIS A 308 12.13 -12.35 18.48
N SER A 309 13.14 -11.69 19.07
CA SER A 309 14.54 -12.05 18.86
C SER A 309 14.87 -13.44 19.41
N MET A 310 14.28 -13.80 20.57
CA MET A 310 14.43 -15.13 21.15
C MET A 310 13.73 -16.21 20.33
N GLU A 311 12.54 -15.93 19.77
CA GLU A 311 11.85 -16.84 18.85
C GLU A 311 12.70 -17.12 17.61
N VAL A 312 13.26 -16.08 16.99
CA VAL A 312 14.10 -16.18 15.79
C VAL A 312 15.32 -17.07 16.08
N VAL A 313 16.06 -16.80 17.17
CA VAL A 313 17.24 -17.58 17.56
C VAL A 313 16.89 -19.05 17.85
N ASN A 314 15.80 -19.30 18.58
CA ASN A 314 15.36 -20.66 18.91
C ASN A 314 14.96 -21.46 17.66
N ARG A 315 14.23 -20.84 16.73
CA ARG A 315 13.84 -21.45 15.46
C ARG A 315 15.05 -21.78 14.60
N LEU A 316 15.99 -20.84 14.46
CA LEU A 316 17.24 -21.06 13.71
C LEU A 316 18.08 -22.20 14.30
N THR A 317 18.19 -22.28 15.62
CA THR A 317 18.95 -23.34 16.31
C THR A 317 18.30 -24.71 16.13
N THR A 318 16.97 -24.77 16.18
CA THR A 318 16.19 -26.00 15.96
C THR A 318 16.37 -26.53 14.54
N VAL A 319 16.29 -25.67 13.53
CA VAL A 319 16.48 -26.06 12.12
C VAL A 319 17.94 -26.44 11.84
N SER A 320 18.91 -25.72 12.41
CA SER A 320 20.34 -26.01 12.26
C SER A 320 20.74 -27.36 12.88
N SER A 321 20.09 -27.75 13.97
CA SER A 321 20.31 -29.05 14.63
C SER A 321 19.76 -30.22 13.81
N ILE A 322 18.75 -29.97 12.97
CA ILE A 322 18.18 -30.96 12.04
C ILE A 322 19.04 -31.11 10.77
N LEU A 323 19.75 -30.06 10.35
CA LEU A 323 20.60 -30.09 9.15
C LEU A 323 21.97 -30.80 9.33
N ILE A 324 22.32 -31.17 10.57
CA ILE A 324 23.60 -31.83 10.93
C ILE A 324 23.43 -33.37 11.08
N ILE A 325 22.22 -33.90 10.85
CA ILE A 325 21.91 -35.34 10.83
C ILE A 325 21.58 -35.76 9.39
#